data_AF-A0AAV8UZ61-F1
#
_entry.id   AF-A0AAV8UZ61-F1
#
_cell.length_a   1.000
_cell.length_b   1.000
_cell.length_c   1.000
_cell.angle_alpha   90.00
_cell.angle_beta   90.00
_cell.angle_gamma   90.00
#
_symmetry.space_group_name_H-M   'P 1'
#
loop_
_entity.id
_entity.type
_entity.pdbx_description
1 polymer ?
#
loop_
_entity_poly.entity_id
_entity_poly.type
_entity_poly.pdbx_seq_one_letter_code
_entity_poly.pdbx_strand_id
1 'polypeptide(L)'
;MEGFVLSGGIGSIVKGQSSRTISSRSLVVSSSGARVTAVDLRKRLQSERARGASGGFPKALGGKRFGTVVVWLRDELRLDDNVALDRAYEDATNLIVVVIYGHDRMHWRAANFMRDSISDLRESLRSQGSDLILRRGKPAEILPEFCKQTNAEALYYYRGKNQRKMKIAEDVGAQMEDLGVQCFYDFEDTLYDFKTIKFPQSELPEDCHAFTERMKDVEVPSPRERPKRIPPCPRNLHRGLLPEIQDLAFPESNNRSSVRNTPTGGETTALARLKQFVLGKTKKPPLEGGAHQDIEFGAFNAYIALGCISPRRIYENVMKDVSKASMRRYCTCFDLQLADFLTFLEFKRLEHPKAVRGLPAPI
;
A
#
# COMPACT_ATOMS: atom_id res chain seq x y z
N MET A 1 -59.31 -2.39 41.90
CA MET A 1 -58.70 -1.12 42.35
C MET A 1 -58.33 -0.38 41.07
N GLU A 2 -59.31 0.36 40.55
CA GLU A 2 -59.31 1.83 40.46
C GLU A 2 -58.55 2.30 39.21
N GLY A 3 -59.10 3.01 38.23
CA GLY A 3 -60.43 3.60 37.99
C GLY A 3 -60.34 4.60 36.81
N PHE A 4 -61.50 4.94 36.23
CA PHE A 4 -61.79 6.09 35.31
C PHE A 4 -61.20 6.04 33.88
N VAL A 5 -61.92 5.91 32.75
CA VAL A 5 -63.24 6.33 32.20
C VAL A 5 -63.34 7.80 31.71
N LEU A 6 -63.81 7.92 30.44
CA LEU A 6 -64.51 9.03 29.73
C LEU A 6 -63.63 9.92 28.85
N SER A 7 -63.74 9.89 27.51
CA SER A 7 -64.81 10.40 26.61
C SER A 7 -64.16 11.50 25.77
N GLY A 8 -64.42 11.78 24.49
CA GLY A 8 -65.40 11.42 23.48
C GLY A 8 -65.13 12.38 22.30
N GLY A 9 -65.73 12.16 21.13
CA GLY A 9 -65.79 13.21 20.10
C GLY A 9 -65.64 12.73 18.66
N ILE A 10 -66.79 12.41 18.08
CA ILE A 10 -67.11 12.16 16.67
C ILE A 10 -66.73 13.36 15.79
N GLY A 11 -66.26 13.13 14.56
CA GLY A 11 -66.17 14.17 13.52
C GLY A 11 -65.68 13.65 12.16
N SER A 12 -66.54 13.75 11.16
CA SER A 12 -66.49 13.18 9.80
C SER A 12 -65.66 13.95 8.76
N ILE A 13 -65.06 13.20 7.81
CA ILE A 13 -65.00 13.36 6.33
C ILE A 13 -64.67 14.77 5.73
N VAL A 14 -63.62 14.86 4.88
CA VAL A 14 -63.62 15.26 3.43
C VAL A 14 -62.19 15.58 2.90
N LYS A 15 -61.87 14.94 1.76
CA LYS A 15 -60.93 15.21 0.64
C LYS A 15 -59.91 16.38 0.68
N GLY A 16 -58.69 16.12 0.15
CA GLY A 16 -58.08 17.01 -0.87
C GLY A 16 -56.56 17.28 -0.84
N GLN A 17 -55.86 16.78 -1.87
CA GLN A 17 -54.73 17.39 -2.62
C GLN A 17 -53.32 17.67 -2.00
N SER A 18 -52.35 16.90 -2.52
CA SER A 18 -51.04 17.30 -3.13
C SER A 18 -50.40 18.67 -2.82
N SER A 19 -49.16 18.67 -2.32
CA SER A 19 -48.01 19.47 -2.83
C SER A 19 -46.68 18.98 -2.24
N ARG A 20 -45.78 18.39 -3.06
CA ARG A 20 -44.57 18.96 -3.69
C ARG A 20 -43.43 19.36 -2.73
N THR A 21 -42.48 18.45 -2.56
CA THR A 21 -41.09 18.73 -2.12
C THR A 21 -40.24 19.07 -3.35
N ILE A 22 -39.56 20.22 -3.33
CA ILE A 22 -38.69 20.69 -4.40
C ILE A 22 -37.33 19.98 -4.30
N SER A 23 -36.97 19.21 -5.33
CA SER A 23 -35.62 18.67 -5.54
C SER A 23 -34.93 19.49 -6.62
N SER A 24 -33.90 20.25 -6.25
CA SER A 24 -33.02 20.93 -7.19
C SER A 24 -31.93 19.98 -7.67
N ARG A 25 -32.19 19.25 -8.77
CA ARG A 25 -31.18 18.54 -9.55
C ARG A 25 -30.61 19.48 -10.60
N SER A 26 -29.37 19.93 -10.41
CA SER A 26 -28.59 20.59 -11.45
C SER A 26 -28.06 19.52 -12.41
N LEU A 27 -28.55 19.53 -13.65
CA LEU A 27 -28.13 18.67 -14.76
C LEU A 27 -26.93 19.31 -15.46
N VAL A 28 -25.84 18.54 -15.63
CA VAL A 28 -24.78 18.86 -16.60
C VAL A 28 -24.86 17.82 -17.72
N VAL A 29 -25.03 18.30 -18.95
CA VAL A 29 -25.14 17.49 -20.17
C VAL A 29 -23.75 17.36 -20.78
N SER A 30 -23.35 16.13 -21.14
CA SER A 30 -22.24 15.88 -22.06
C SER A 30 -22.65 14.85 -23.10
N SER A 31 -22.21 15.08 -24.34
CA SER A 31 -22.60 14.40 -25.57
C SER A 31 -21.84 13.09 -25.79
N SER A 32 -22.16 12.05 -25.02
CA SER A 32 -21.94 10.64 -25.39
C SER A 32 -22.71 9.71 -24.44
N GLY A 33 -24.03 9.63 -24.66
CA GLY A 33 -24.82 8.38 -24.68
C GLY A 33 -24.96 7.45 -23.46
N ALA A 34 -24.23 7.60 -22.35
CA ALA A 34 -24.44 6.76 -21.16
C ALA A 34 -24.41 7.60 -19.87
N ARG A 35 -25.58 7.87 -19.29
CA ARG A 35 -25.70 8.48 -17.96
C ARG A 35 -25.38 7.43 -16.91
N VAL A 36 -24.14 7.39 -16.44
CA VAL A 36 -23.78 6.66 -15.23
C VAL A 36 -24.21 7.53 -14.05
N THR A 37 -25.22 7.11 -13.29
CA THR A 37 -25.64 7.86 -12.10
C THR A 37 -24.65 7.63 -10.94
N ALA A 38 -24.61 8.54 -9.96
CA ALA A 38 -23.81 8.32 -8.73
C ALA A 38 -24.20 7.02 -8.00
N VAL A 39 -25.44 6.55 -8.20
CA VAL A 39 -25.94 5.26 -7.71
C VAL A 39 -25.34 4.09 -8.49
N ASP A 40 -25.17 4.22 -9.81
CA ASP A 40 -24.52 3.19 -10.65
C ASP A 40 -23.03 3.08 -10.36
N LEU A 41 -22.34 4.20 -10.11
CA LEU A 41 -20.94 4.20 -9.70
C LEU A 41 -20.76 3.53 -8.34
N ARG A 42 -21.62 3.83 -7.36
CA ARG A 42 -21.62 3.19 -6.04
C ARG A 42 -21.92 1.69 -6.11
N LYS A 43 -22.92 1.27 -6.87
CA LYS A 43 -23.23 -0.17 -7.06
C LYS A 43 -22.10 -0.93 -7.74
N ARG A 44 -21.38 -0.28 -8.68
CA ARG A 44 -20.26 -0.89 -9.39
C ARG A 44 -18.97 -0.91 -8.55
N LEU A 45 -18.71 0.11 -7.74
CA LEU A 45 -17.64 0.11 -6.73
C LEU A 45 -17.90 -0.91 -5.62
N GLN A 46 -19.17 -1.12 -5.22
CA GLN A 46 -19.57 -2.23 -4.34
C GLN A 46 -19.36 -3.58 -5.01
N SER A 47 -19.60 -3.70 -6.33
CA SER A 47 -19.25 -4.90 -7.11
C SER A 47 -17.73 -5.10 -7.26
N GLU A 48 -16.92 -4.04 -7.14
CA GLU A 48 -15.45 -4.10 -7.16
C GLU A 48 -14.87 -4.41 -5.78
N ARG A 49 -15.48 -3.89 -4.71
CA ARG A 49 -15.27 -4.36 -3.33
C ARG A 49 -15.62 -5.85 -3.19
N ALA A 50 -16.69 -6.32 -3.84
CA ALA A 50 -17.03 -7.73 -3.90
C ALA A 50 -16.07 -8.55 -4.80
N ARG A 51 -15.38 -7.90 -5.74
CA ARG A 51 -14.19 -8.42 -6.45
C ARG A 51 -12.90 -8.23 -5.65
N GLY A 52 -12.97 -8.02 -4.32
CA GLY A 52 -11.82 -8.00 -3.41
C GLY A 52 -10.96 -9.28 -3.39
N ALA A 53 -11.32 -10.29 -4.19
CA ALA A 53 -10.51 -11.47 -4.49
C ALA A 53 -9.59 -11.32 -5.73
N SER A 54 -9.68 -10.22 -6.49
CA SER A 54 -8.74 -9.90 -7.57
C SER A 54 -7.98 -8.63 -7.20
N GLY A 55 -6.69 -8.75 -6.86
CA GLY A 55 -5.81 -7.64 -6.49
C GLY A 55 -5.73 -6.54 -7.56
N GLY A 56 -4.94 -5.49 -7.32
CA GLY A 56 -4.64 -4.39 -8.24
C GLY A 56 -5.42 -3.09 -8.01
N PHE A 57 -4.74 -1.96 -8.13
CA PHE A 57 -5.37 -0.63 -8.17
C PHE A 57 -6.31 -0.48 -9.39
N PRO A 58 -7.61 -0.21 -9.19
CA PRO A 58 -8.54 0.12 -10.27
C PRO A 58 -8.11 1.41 -10.99
N LYS A 59 -8.46 1.55 -12.28
CA LYS A 59 -8.31 2.83 -13.01
C LYS A 59 -9.49 3.75 -12.70
N ALA A 60 -9.26 5.05 -12.55
CA ALA A 60 -10.36 6.01 -12.54
C ALA A 60 -11.19 5.92 -13.84
N LEU A 61 -12.51 5.82 -13.69
CA LEU A 61 -13.42 5.62 -14.83
C LEU A 61 -13.68 6.95 -15.56
N GLY A 62 -13.67 6.91 -16.90
CA GLY A 62 -14.16 7.99 -17.77
C GLY A 62 -13.15 9.08 -18.13
N GLY A 63 -11.84 8.86 -17.93
CA GLY A 63 -10.78 9.79 -18.34
C GLY A 63 -10.77 11.14 -17.61
N LYS A 64 -11.64 11.31 -16.61
CA LYS A 64 -11.71 12.50 -15.78
C LYS A 64 -10.79 12.33 -14.59
N ARG A 65 -9.82 13.24 -14.45
CA ARG A 65 -8.91 13.29 -13.31
C ARG A 65 -9.64 13.81 -12.07
N PHE A 66 -9.28 13.28 -10.91
CA PHE A 66 -9.66 13.82 -9.61
C PHE A 66 -8.98 15.18 -9.37
N GLY A 67 -9.64 16.06 -8.61
CA GLY A 67 -9.07 17.34 -8.21
C GLY A 67 -7.84 17.18 -7.32
N THR A 68 -8.01 16.52 -6.17
CA THR A 68 -6.93 16.18 -5.23
C THR A 68 -6.96 14.69 -4.94
N VAL A 69 -5.80 14.04 -5.06
CA VAL A 69 -5.61 12.64 -4.69
C VAL A 69 -4.57 12.55 -3.58
N VAL A 70 -4.85 11.75 -2.56
CA VAL A 70 -3.91 11.40 -1.51
C VAL A 70 -3.39 9.99 -1.77
N VAL A 71 -2.07 9.80 -1.68
CA VAL A 71 -1.44 8.47 -1.66
C VAL A 71 -0.84 8.27 -0.29
N TRP A 72 -1.36 7.29 0.45
CA TRP A 72 -0.83 6.90 1.75
C TRP A 72 0.17 5.76 1.56
N LEU A 73 1.45 6.11 1.63
CA LEU A 73 2.55 5.14 1.60
C LEU A 73 2.82 4.62 3.01
N ARG A 74 3.10 3.33 3.08
CA ARG A 74 3.40 2.65 4.34
C ARG A 74 4.76 1.98 4.25
N ASP A 75 4.83 0.90 3.49
CA ASP A 75 6.00 0.03 3.35
C ASP A 75 6.49 0.05 1.89
N GLU A 76 6.19 1.13 1.16
CA GLU A 76 6.50 1.31 -0.26
C GLU A 76 7.23 2.64 -0.46
N LEU A 77 8.30 2.86 0.34
CA LEU A 77 9.03 4.12 0.44
C LEU A 77 9.96 4.37 -0.77
N ARG A 78 9.40 4.35 -1.98
CA ARG A 78 10.10 4.52 -3.26
C ARG A 78 9.19 5.10 -4.33
N LEU A 79 9.79 5.65 -5.39
CA LEU A 79 9.06 6.11 -6.58
C LEU A 79 9.10 5.10 -7.74
N ASP A 80 10.17 4.31 -7.82
CA ASP A 80 10.36 3.24 -8.79
C ASP A 80 9.40 2.08 -8.54
N ASP A 81 8.81 1.54 -9.60
CA ASP A 81 7.92 0.38 -9.54
C ASP A 81 6.82 0.45 -8.46
N ASN A 82 6.31 1.65 -8.18
CA ASN A 82 5.25 1.86 -7.19
C ASN A 82 3.90 2.03 -7.90
N VAL A 83 3.10 0.97 -7.92
CA VAL A 83 1.83 0.93 -8.67
C VAL A 83 0.80 1.91 -8.10
N ALA A 84 0.76 2.10 -6.78
CA ALA A 84 -0.13 3.06 -6.14
C ALA A 84 0.15 4.49 -6.60
N LEU A 85 1.44 4.86 -6.59
CA LEU A 85 1.88 6.17 -7.06
C LEU A 85 1.65 6.35 -8.56
N ASP A 86 2.04 5.37 -9.38
CA ASP A 86 1.84 5.39 -10.83
C ASP A 86 0.39 5.68 -11.23
N ARG A 87 -0.55 4.97 -10.61
CA ARG A 87 -2.00 5.18 -10.83
C ARG A 87 -2.47 6.54 -10.35
N ALA A 88 -2.07 6.94 -9.14
CA ALA A 88 -2.46 8.22 -8.61
C ALA A 88 -1.90 9.38 -9.45
N TYR A 89 -0.71 9.25 -10.08
CA TYR A 89 -0.18 10.25 -11.00
C TYR A 89 -1.06 10.42 -12.24
N GLU A 90 -1.55 9.33 -12.83
CA GLU A 90 -2.48 9.37 -13.96
C GLU A 90 -3.79 10.07 -13.56
N ASP A 91 -4.30 9.74 -12.39
CA ASP A 91 -5.65 10.12 -11.96
C ASP A 91 -5.74 11.50 -11.29
N ALA A 92 -4.63 12.12 -10.84
CA ALA A 92 -4.66 13.32 -9.98
C ALA A 92 -4.28 14.64 -10.66
N THR A 93 -5.12 15.68 -10.51
CA THR A 93 -4.71 17.05 -10.85
C THR A 93 -3.69 17.59 -9.85
N ASN A 94 -3.96 17.42 -8.54
CA ASN A 94 -3.02 17.66 -7.45
C ASN A 94 -2.79 16.36 -6.70
N LEU A 95 -1.53 16.06 -6.38
CA LEU A 95 -1.17 14.85 -5.67
C LEU A 95 -0.52 15.18 -4.32
N ILE A 96 -0.98 14.46 -3.30
CA ILE A 96 -0.42 14.53 -1.95
C ILE A 96 0.08 13.14 -1.58
N VAL A 97 1.40 12.98 -1.45
CA VAL A 97 2.00 11.76 -0.92
C VAL A 97 2.16 11.93 0.59
N VAL A 98 1.60 11.00 1.37
CA VAL A 98 1.64 11.04 2.84
C VAL A 98 2.22 9.76 3.42
N VAL A 99 3.12 9.91 4.40
CA VAL A 99 3.57 8.85 5.29
C VAL A 99 3.15 9.19 6.71
N ILE A 100 2.54 8.23 7.39
CA ILE A 100 2.11 8.34 8.78
C ILE A 100 3.00 7.43 9.63
N TYR A 101 3.70 8.00 10.61
CA TYR A 101 4.69 7.30 11.43
C TYR A 101 4.36 7.36 12.92
N GLY A 102 5.11 6.61 13.73
CA GLY A 102 5.07 6.69 15.19
C GLY A 102 3.80 6.12 15.83
N HIS A 103 2.98 5.39 15.07
CA HIS A 103 1.92 4.53 15.64
C HIS A 103 2.53 3.35 16.40
N ASP A 104 3.62 2.81 15.87
CA ASP A 104 4.37 1.70 16.43
C ASP A 104 5.80 2.11 16.76
N ARG A 105 6.31 1.56 17.86
CA ARG A 105 7.72 1.64 18.19
C ARG A 105 8.47 0.45 17.61
N MET A 106 9.72 0.69 17.24
CA MET A 106 10.60 -0.32 16.66
C MET A 106 11.98 -0.29 17.31
N HIS A 107 12.79 -1.28 16.98
CA HIS A 107 14.20 -1.29 17.38
C HIS A 107 14.92 -0.07 16.76
N TRP A 108 15.87 0.51 17.49
CA TRP A 108 16.56 1.74 17.09
C TRP A 108 17.25 1.67 15.71
N ARG A 109 17.75 0.48 15.31
CA ARG A 109 18.29 0.26 13.95
C ARG A 109 17.23 0.43 12.87
N ALA A 110 16.06 -0.16 13.09
CA ALA A 110 14.92 -0.04 12.16
C ALA A 110 14.41 1.41 12.13
N ALA A 111 14.41 2.10 13.28
CA ALA A 111 14.05 3.51 13.36
C ALA A 111 15.01 4.40 12.55
N ASN A 112 16.32 4.20 12.65
CA ASN A 112 17.30 4.94 11.84
C ASN A 112 17.12 4.63 10.34
N PHE A 113 17.01 3.34 9.99
CA PHE A 113 16.79 2.93 8.61
C PHE A 113 15.50 3.56 8.03
N MET A 114 14.39 3.55 8.78
CA MET A 114 13.14 4.19 8.38
C MET A 114 13.28 5.71 8.24
N ARG A 115 13.96 6.39 9.17
CA ARG A 115 14.19 7.83 9.08
C ARG A 115 14.96 8.18 7.81
N ASP A 116 16.04 7.45 7.53
CA ASP A 116 16.84 7.63 6.31
C ASP A 116 16.00 7.38 5.05
N SER A 117 15.21 6.30 5.02
CA SER A 117 14.31 6.01 3.90
C SER A 117 13.25 7.08 3.66
N ILE A 118 12.65 7.62 4.73
CA ILE A 118 11.69 8.74 4.64
C ILE A 118 12.37 10.01 4.11
N SER A 119 13.61 10.27 4.54
CA SER A 119 14.39 11.41 4.05
C SER A 119 14.68 11.31 2.56
N ASP A 120 15.17 10.15 2.11
CA ASP A 120 15.48 9.88 0.70
C ASP A 120 14.23 9.98 -0.20
N LEU A 121 13.09 9.42 0.24
CA LEU A 121 11.82 9.54 -0.48
C LEU A 121 11.37 11.01 -0.60
N ARG A 122 11.50 11.80 0.47
CA ARG A 122 11.16 13.22 0.48
C ARG A 122 12.03 14.01 -0.50
N GLU A 123 13.34 13.77 -0.50
CA GLU A 123 14.26 14.41 -1.44
C GLU A 123 13.96 14.01 -2.89
N SER A 124 13.67 12.74 -3.13
CA SER A 124 13.26 12.23 -4.43
C SER A 124 11.99 12.90 -4.95
N LEU A 125 10.96 13.06 -4.12
CA LEU A 125 9.73 13.78 -4.49
C LEU A 125 9.99 15.26 -4.80
N ARG A 126 10.85 15.92 -4.01
CA ARG A 126 11.24 17.33 -4.21
C ARG A 126 11.99 17.54 -5.51
N SER A 127 12.86 16.60 -5.89
CA SER A 127 13.58 16.66 -7.16
C SER A 127 12.65 16.64 -8.39
N GLN A 128 11.39 16.20 -8.21
CA GLN A 128 10.37 16.14 -9.25
C GLN A 128 9.27 17.20 -9.10
N GLY A 129 9.50 18.22 -8.26
CA GLY A 129 8.56 19.34 -8.06
C GLY A 129 7.38 19.03 -7.14
N SER A 130 7.44 17.94 -6.38
CA SER A 130 6.45 17.57 -5.36
C SER A 130 7.08 17.62 -3.96
N ASP A 131 6.44 17.03 -2.96
CA ASP A 131 7.00 16.90 -1.60
C ASP A 131 6.32 15.75 -0.84
N LEU A 132 6.92 15.32 0.27
CA LEU A 132 6.37 14.29 1.16
C LEU A 132 5.72 14.93 2.38
N ILE A 133 4.43 14.64 2.59
CA ILE A 133 3.72 15.00 3.81
C ILE A 133 3.95 13.95 4.88
N LEU A 134 4.37 14.40 6.06
CA LEU A 134 4.60 13.57 7.23
C LEU A 134 3.59 13.92 8.33
N ARG A 135 3.00 12.87 8.91
CA ARG A 135 2.11 12.97 10.07
C ARG A 135 2.49 11.89 11.07
N ARG A 136 2.23 12.15 12.35
CA ARG A 136 2.52 11.23 13.45
C ARG A 136 1.22 10.79 14.11
N GLY A 137 1.05 9.47 14.31
CA GLY A 137 -0.07 8.90 15.06
C GLY A 137 -0.80 7.81 14.28
N LYS A 138 -2.09 7.64 14.57
CA LYS A 138 -2.89 6.56 13.98
C LYS A 138 -3.46 6.97 12.62
N PRO A 139 -3.27 6.17 11.55
CA PRO A 139 -3.81 6.46 10.23
C PRO A 139 -5.33 6.65 10.22
N ALA A 140 -6.05 5.81 10.97
CA ALA A 140 -7.51 5.86 11.08
C ALA A 140 -8.04 7.16 11.72
N GLU A 141 -7.23 7.88 12.50
CA GLU A 141 -7.62 9.18 13.08
C GLU A 141 -7.17 10.35 12.16
N ILE A 142 -5.99 10.23 11.56
CA ILE A 142 -5.34 11.30 10.81
C ILE A 142 -5.90 11.45 9.39
N LEU A 143 -6.04 10.34 8.66
CA LEU A 143 -6.40 10.39 7.24
C LEU A 143 -7.78 11.02 7.00
N PRO A 144 -8.84 10.72 7.77
CA PRO A 144 -10.16 11.32 7.53
C PRO A 144 -10.12 12.85 7.64
N GLU A 145 -9.48 13.36 8.70
CA GLU A 145 -9.31 14.80 8.89
C GLU A 145 -8.45 15.41 7.79
N PHE A 146 -7.35 14.75 7.44
CA PHE A 146 -6.42 15.22 6.42
C PHE A 146 -7.05 15.26 5.01
N CYS A 147 -7.80 14.24 4.63
CA CYS A 147 -8.55 14.21 3.37
C CYS A 147 -9.60 15.32 3.32
N LYS A 148 -10.30 15.57 4.43
CA LYS A 148 -11.25 16.69 4.53
C LYS A 148 -10.56 18.05 4.39
N GLN A 149 -9.45 18.27 5.09
CA GLN A 149 -8.66 19.51 5.02
C GLN A 149 -8.13 19.80 3.61
N THR A 150 -7.84 18.76 2.84
CA THR A 150 -7.25 18.87 1.50
C THR A 150 -8.26 18.76 0.36
N ASN A 151 -9.54 18.58 0.68
CA ASN A 151 -10.60 18.26 -0.28
C ASN A 151 -10.22 17.09 -1.19
N ALA A 152 -9.62 16.05 -0.61
CA ALA A 152 -9.25 14.85 -1.36
C ALA A 152 -10.51 14.16 -1.91
N GLU A 153 -10.48 13.81 -3.19
CA GLU A 153 -11.56 13.06 -3.85
C GLU A 153 -11.25 11.56 -3.89
N ALA A 154 -9.97 11.20 -3.80
CA ALA A 154 -9.52 9.82 -3.79
C ALA A 154 -8.33 9.58 -2.86
N LEU A 155 -8.25 8.36 -2.33
CA LEU A 155 -7.18 7.84 -1.47
C LEU A 155 -6.64 6.54 -2.04
N TYR A 156 -5.32 6.48 -2.31
CA TYR A 156 -4.62 5.29 -2.80
C TYR A 156 -3.71 4.74 -1.71
N TYR A 157 -3.75 3.42 -1.47
CA TYR A 157 -2.92 2.76 -0.45
C TYR A 157 -2.85 1.24 -0.67
N TYR A 158 -1.86 0.58 -0.07
CA TYR A 158 -1.87 -0.89 0.05
C TYR A 158 -2.60 -1.32 1.32
N ARG A 159 -3.46 -2.34 1.21
CA ARG A 159 -4.18 -2.97 2.33
C ARG A 159 -3.18 -3.57 3.33
N GLY A 160 -2.12 -4.19 2.82
CA GLY A 160 -1.05 -4.82 3.57
C GLY A 160 -1.33 -6.29 3.87
N LYS A 161 -0.25 -7.05 4.09
CA LYS A 161 -0.27 -8.52 4.18
C LYS A 161 -0.62 -9.17 5.52
N ASN A 162 -0.72 -8.43 6.62
CA ASN A 162 -1.01 -9.02 7.93
C ASN A 162 -2.30 -8.46 8.54
N GLN A 163 -2.89 -9.23 9.45
CA GLN A 163 -4.19 -8.92 10.07
C GLN A 163 -4.24 -7.50 10.65
N ARG A 164 -3.16 -7.06 11.31
CA ARG A 164 -3.09 -5.72 11.91
C ARG A 164 -3.15 -4.62 10.84
N LYS A 165 -2.34 -4.74 9.79
CA LYS A 165 -2.27 -3.79 8.68
C LYS A 165 -3.60 -3.76 7.91
N MET A 166 -4.19 -4.92 7.65
CA MET A 166 -5.51 -5.04 7.03
C MET A 166 -6.59 -4.35 7.85
N LYS A 167 -6.59 -4.55 9.17
CA LYS A 167 -7.58 -3.92 10.05
C LYS A 167 -7.48 -2.39 10.03
N ILE A 168 -6.27 -1.84 10.09
CA ILE A 168 -6.06 -0.38 9.96
C ILE A 168 -6.57 0.12 8.60
N ALA A 169 -6.26 -0.59 7.51
CA ALA A 169 -6.71 -0.26 6.17
C ALA A 169 -8.25 -0.30 6.03
N GLU A 170 -8.91 -1.25 6.67
CA GLU A 170 -10.38 -1.36 6.73
C GLU A 170 -11.00 -0.22 7.52
N ASP A 171 -10.44 0.11 8.70
CA ASP A 171 -10.93 1.19 9.54
C ASP A 171 -10.75 2.57 8.87
N VAL A 172 -9.68 2.76 8.10
CA VAL A 172 -9.49 3.93 7.23
C VAL A 172 -10.54 3.93 6.12
N GLY A 173 -10.70 2.83 5.39
CA GLY A 173 -11.62 2.73 4.25
C GLY A 173 -13.09 2.96 4.62
N ALA A 174 -13.52 2.51 5.81
CA ALA A 174 -14.87 2.75 6.33
C ALA A 174 -15.14 4.25 6.55
N GLN A 175 -14.19 4.96 7.16
CA GLN A 175 -14.35 6.40 7.43
C GLN A 175 -14.29 7.26 6.17
N MET A 176 -13.57 6.83 5.14
CA MET A 176 -13.52 7.53 3.85
C MET A 176 -14.85 7.49 3.11
N GLU A 177 -15.62 6.40 3.25
CA GLU A 177 -16.93 6.26 2.62
C GLU A 177 -17.92 7.31 3.14
N ASP A 178 -17.91 7.57 4.45
CA ASP A 178 -18.72 8.62 5.08
C ASP A 178 -18.34 10.03 4.60
N LEU A 179 -17.08 10.24 4.23
CA LEU A 179 -16.57 11.50 3.67
C LEU A 179 -16.77 11.62 2.15
N GLY A 180 -17.22 10.56 1.48
CA GLY A 180 -17.33 10.53 0.02
C GLY A 180 -16.00 10.47 -0.73
N VAL A 181 -14.90 10.10 -0.04
CA VAL A 181 -13.56 9.94 -0.63
C VAL A 181 -13.44 8.54 -1.22
N GLN A 182 -13.09 8.43 -2.51
CA GLN A 182 -12.97 7.14 -3.17
C GLN A 182 -11.67 6.43 -2.78
N CYS A 183 -11.77 5.24 -2.19
CA CYS A 183 -10.60 4.44 -1.83
C CYS A 183 -10.23 3.47 -2.96
N PHE A 184 -8.98 3.54 -3.39
CA PHE A 184 -8.36 2.61 -4.32
C PHE A 184 -7.23 1.89 -3.59
N TYR A 185 -7.27 0.56 -3.54
CA TYR A 185 -6.25 -0.20 -2.86
C TYR A 185 -5.89 -1.49 -3.58
N ASP A 186 -4.70 -1.97 -3.29
CA ASP A 186 -4.20 -3.28 -3.67
C ASP A 186 -3.78 -4.04 -2.42
N PHE A 187 -3.60 -5.35 -2.52
CA PHE A 187 -3.29 -6.21 -1.38
C PHE A 187 -1.88 -5.94 -0.84
N GLU A 188 -0.85 -6.15 -1.66
CA GLU A 188 0.56 -6.03 -1.27
C GLU A 188 1.44 -5.86 -2.51
N ASP A 189 2.64 -5.31 -2.32
CA ASP A 189 3.62 -5.15 -3.38
C ASP A 189 4.56 -6.36 -3.49
N THR A 190 4.16 -7.35 -4.30
CA THR A 190 4.82 -8.66 -4.44
C THR A 190 5.56 -8.84 -5.77
N LEU A 191 6.42 -9.87 -5.85
CA LEU A 191 7.13 -10.23 -7.09
C LEU A 191 6.14 -10.58 -8.20
N TYR A 192 5.21 -11.49 -7.91
CA TYR A 192 4.13 -11.84 -8.80
C TYR A 192 2.94 -10.92 -8.58
N ASP A 193 2.27 -10.51 -9.66
CA ASP A 193 0.97 -9.86 -9.57
C ASP A 193 -0.09 -10.95 -9.33
N PHE A 194 -0.89 -10.82 -8.26
CA PHE A 194 -1.98 -11.73 -7.95
C PHE A 194 -2.92 -11.99 -9.13
N LYS A 195 -3.09 -11.01 -10.04
CA LYS A 195 -3.92 -11.15 -11.25
C LYS A 195 -3.35 -12.12 -12.28
N THR A 196 -2.03 -12.34 -12.25
CA THR A 196 -1.33 -13.21 -13.21
C THR A 196 -1.33 -14.66 -12.77
N ILE A 197 -1.71 -14.93 -11.51
CA ILE A 197 -1.81 -16.28 -10.95
C ILE A 197 -3.01 -16.99 -11.58
N LYS A 198 -2.76 -18.11 -12.26
CA LYS A 198 -3.73 -18.82 -13.10
C LYS A 198 -4.52 -19.92 -12.36
N PHE A 199 -4.53 -19.89 -11.03
CA PHE A 199 -5.27 -20.86 -10.22
C PHE A 199 -5.96 -20.16 -9.03
N PRO A 200 -7.06 -20.72 -8.50
CA PRO A 200 -7.79 -20.14 -7.39
C PRO A 200 -6.93 -20.01 -6.13
N GLN A 201 -7.16 -18.96 -5.35
CA GLN A 201 -6.45 -18.73 -4.07
C GLN A 201 -6.61 -19.90 -3.09
N SER A 202 -7.77 -20.56 -3.08
CA SER A 202 -8.01 -21.76 -2.25
C SER A 202 -7.04 -22.91 -2.56
N GLU A 203 -6.50 -22.94 -3.77
CA GLU A 203 -5.53 -23.93 -4.26
C GLU A 203 -4.07 -23.49 -4.11
N LEU A 204 -3.80 -22.32 -3.51
CA LEU A 204 -2.43 -21.91 -3.19
C LEU A 204 -1.73 -23.03 -2.40
N PRO A 205 -0.58 -23.54 -2.88
CA PRO A 205 0.17 -24.55 -2.16
C PRO A 205 0.58 -24.06 -0.78
N GLU A 206 0.61 -24.98 0.19
CA GLU A 206 1.03 -24.69 1.57
C GLU A 206 2.49 -25.07 1.82
N ASP A 207 3.14 -25.66 0.81
CA ASP A 207 4.56 -25.98 0.79
C ASP A 207 5.30 -25.13 -0.26
N CYS A 208 6.48 -24.66 0.11
CA CYS A 208 7.27 -23.74 -0.72
C CYS A 208 7.73 -24.38 -2.04
N HIS A 209 7.93 -25.70 -2.07
CA HIS A 209 8.39 -26.40 -3.28
C HIS A 209 7.27 -26.45 -4.33
N ALA A 210 6.09 -26.95 -3.99
CA ALA A 210 4.94 -26.97 -4.88
C ALA A 210 4.48 -25.57 -5.25
N PHE A 211 4.61 -24.58 -4.35
CA PHE A 211 4.42 -23.17 -4.71
C PHE A 211 5.37 -22.77 -5.84
N THR A 212 6.67 -23.00 -5.68
CA THR A 212 7.67 -22.66 -6.69
C THR A 212 7.39 -23.36 -8.02
N GLU A 213 7.01 -24.64 -8.00
CA GLU A 213 6.61 -25.40 -9.19
C GLU A 213 5.39 -24.78 -9.89
N ARG A 214 4.35 -24.40 -9.13
CA ARG A 214 3.14 -23.75 -9.66
C ARG A 214 3.42 -22.37 -10.27
N MET A 215 4.45 -21.67 -9.82
CA MET A 215 4.79 -20.33 -10.29
C MET A 215 5.79 -20.33 -11.47
N LYS A 216 6.25 -21.49 -11.94
CA LYS A 216 7.22 -21.59 -13.07
C LYS A 216 6.72 -20.97 -14.37
N ASP A 217 5.42 -21.13 -14.65
CA ASP A 217 4.77 -20.62 -15.88
C ASP A 217 4.03 -19.28 -15.65
N VAL A 218 4.21 -18.68 -14.47
CA VAL A 218 3.68 -17.36 -14.14
C VAL A 218 4.75 -16.33 -14.48
N GLU A 219 4.42 -15.41 -15.37
CA GLU A 219 5.32 -14.34 -15.77
C GLU A 219 5.47 -13.31 -14.64
N VAL A 220 6.72 -12.94 -14.33
CA VAL A 220 7.00 -11.81 -13.44
C VAL A 220 6.83 -10.52 -14.26
N PRO A 221 5.93 -9.61 -13.87
CA PRO A 221 5.77 -8.35 -14.59
C PRO A 221 7.06 -7.53 -14.59
N SER A 222 7.35 -6.86 -15.71
CA SER A 222 8.43 -5.88 -15.74
C SER A 222 8.15 -4.76 -14.73
N PRO A 223 9.15 -4.35 -13.92
CA PRO A 223 9.00 -3.24 -13.00
C PRO A 223 8.67 -1.94 -13.76
N ARG A 224 7.82 -1.10 -13.16
CA ARG A 224 7.51 0.22 -13.74
C ARG A 224 8.66 1.18 -13.48
N GLU A 225 8.95 2.00 -14.48
CA GLU A 225 9.94 3.06 -14.32
C GLU A 225 9.44 4.16 -13.38
N ARG A 226 10.37 4.78 -12.65
CA ARG A 226 10.11 6.01 -11.89
C ARG A 226 9.40 7.04 -12.79
N PRO A 227 8.28 7.63 -12.34
CA PRO A 227 7.55 8.62 -13.13
C PRO A 227 8.39 9.89 -13.38
N LYS A 228 8.36 10.39 -14.61
CA LYS A 228 9.22 11.53 -15.03
C LYS A 228 8.72 12.88 -14.50
N ARG A 229 7.43 12.98 -14.21
CA ARG A 229 6.78 14.19 -13.68
C ARG A 229 5.71 13.77 -12.69
N ILE A 230 5.71 14.44 -11.54
CA ILE A 230 4.72 14.22 -10.49
C ILE A 230 3.82 15.47 -10.43
N PRO A 231 2.49 15.32 -10.37
CA PRO A 231 1.60 16.44 -10.10
C PRO A 231 2.02 17.18 -8.82
N PRO A 232 1.97 18.52 -8.80
CA PRO A 232 2.55 19.29 -7.70
C PRO A 232 1.80 19.03 -6.39
N CYS A 233 2.55 19.00 -5.29
CA CYS A 233 1.98 19.04 -3.94
C CYS A 233 1.44 20.46 -3.66
N PRO A 234 0.20 20.62 -3.16
CA PRO A 234 -0.35 21.93 -2.82
C PRO A 234 0.58 22.76 -1.93
N ARG A 235 0.79 24.04 -2.28
CA ARG A 235 1.79 24.91 -1.62
C ARG A 235 1.49 25.20 -0.15
N ASN A 236 0.21 25.36 0.21
CA ASN A 236 -0.21 25.80 1.55
C ASN A 236 -0.33 24.66 2.58
N LEU A 237 0.26 23.49 2.30
CA LEU A 237 0.12 22.32 3.15
C LEU A 237 1.37 22.10 4.01
N HIS A 238 1.21 22.00 5.32
CA HIS A 238 2.35 21.76 6.21
C HIS A 238 2.97 20.37 5.94
N ARG A 239 4.27 20.36 5.60
CA ARG A 239 5.00 19.16 5.19
C ARG A 239 5.29 18.19 6.34
N GLY A 240 5.35 18.69 7.58
CA GLY A 240 5.78 17.91 8.73
C GLY A 240 7.31 17.74 8.78
N LEU A 241 7.84 17.64 9.99
CA LEU A 241 9.27 17.41 10.22
C LEU A 241 9.61 15.94 9.99
N LEU A 242 10.89 15.65 9.71
CA LEU A 242 11.38 14.27 9.73
C LEU A 242 11.21 13.70 11.15
N PRO A 243 10.91 12.40 11.29
CA PRO A 243 10.77 11.78 12.59
C PRO A 243 12.09 11.84 13.37
N GLU A 244 12.01 12.19 14.64
CA GLU A 244 13.13 11.98 15.54
C GLU A 244 13.24 10.50 15.92
N ILE A 245 14.43 10.02 16.25
CA ILE A 245 14.62 8.60 16.61
C ILE A 245 13.80 8.24 17.85
N GLN A 246 13.67 9.15 18.81
CA GLN A 246 12.84 8.97 20.01
C GLN A 246 11.34 8.81 19.72
N ASP A 247 10.88 9.28 18.55
CA ASP A 247 9.49 9.13 18.13
C ASP A 247 9.19 7.76 17.52
N LEU A 248 10.23 7.08 17.04
CA LEU A 248 10.14 5.79 16.34
C LEU A 248 10.65 4.63 17.21
N ALA A 249 11.65 4.85 18.05
CA ALA A 249 12.35 3.80 18.75
C ALA A 249 11.77 3.52 20.15
N PHE A 250 11.91 2.28 20.61
CA PHE A 250 11.85 2.01 22.05
C PHE A 250 12.99 2.78 22.77
N PRO A 251 12.77 3.28 24.00
CA PRO A 251 13.84 3.94 24.75
C PRO A 251 15.00 2.95 24.94
N GLU A 252 16.20 3.29 24.46
CA GLU A 252 17.35 2.39 24.53
C GLU A 252 17.81 2.15 25.98
N SER A 253 18.17 0.90 26.30
CA SER A 253 19.10 0.59 27.37
C SER A 253 20.55 0.73 26.86
N ASN A 254 21.07 1.96 26.85
CA ASN A 254 22.50 2.32 26.91
C ASN A 254 23.56 1.62 26.00
N ASN A 255 23.24 0.90 24.92
CA ASN A 255 24.27 0.20 24.12
C ASN A 255 24.64 0.90 22.80
N ARG A 256 25.28 2.06 22.93
CA ARG A 256 25.75 2.97 21.84
C ARG A 256 26.78 2.36 20.87
N SER A 257 27.29 1.16 21.13
CA SER A 257 28.37 0.50 20.36
C SER A 257 27.92 -0.04 18.99
N SER A 258 26.61 -0.05 18.72
CA SER A 258 26.01 -0.89 17.67
C SER A 258 25.62 -0.15 16.38
N VAL A 259 25.86 1.18 16.32
CA VAL A 259 25.54 2.09 15.19
C VAL A 259 26.37 1.80 13.93
N ARG A 260 27.63 1.34 14.08
CA ARG A 260 28.59 1.23 12.95
C ARG A 260 28.18 0.27 11.83
N ASN A 261 27.17 -0.58 12.03
CA ASN A 261 26.81 -1.64 11.08
C ASN A 261 25.38 -1.55 10.52
N THR A 262 24.64 -0.45 10.75
CA THR A 262 23.29 -0.30 10.15
C THR A 262 23.43 0.21 8.73
N PRO A 263 22.87 -0.45 7.70
CA PRO A 263 22.86 0.10 6.35
C PRO A 263 22.07 1.41 6.32
N THR A 264 22.46 2.35 5.46
CA THR A 264 21.67 3.56 5.21
C THR A 264 20.37 3.20 4.50
N GLY A 265 19.26 3.78 4.94
CA GLY A 265 17.95 3.61 4.29
C GLY A 265 17.85 4.30 2.93
N GLY A 266 16.71 4.11 2.25
CA GLY A 266 16.35 4.83 1.02
C GLY A 266 16.45 4.03 -0.28
N GLU A 267 15.63 4.44 -1.23
CA GLU A 267 15.58 3.95 -2.61
C GLU A 267 16.89 4.21 -3.34
N THR A 268 17.47 5.41 -3.20
CA THR A 268 18.75 5.75 -3.83
C THR A 268 19.85 4.77 -3.41
N THR A 269 19.95 4.49 -2.10
CA THR A 269 20.91 3.55 -1.55
C THR A 269 20.63 2.13 -2.02
N ALA A 270 19.36 1.71 -2.04
CA ALA A 270 18.94 0.38 -2.47
C ALA A 270 19.32 0.10 -3.94
N LEU A 271 19.02 1.04 -4.84
CA LEU A 271 19.35 0.92 -6.27
C LEU A 271 20.85 0.96 -6.52
N ALA A 272 21.59 1.80 -5.80
CA ALA A 272 23.06 1.81 -5.87
C ALA A 272 23.64 0.45 -5.42
N ARG A 273 23.09 -0.14 -4.34
CA ARG A 273 23.48 -1.46 -3.86
C ARG A 273 23.15 -2.55 -4.86
N LEU A 274 21.96 -2.54 -5.48
CA LEU A 274 21.57 -3.47 -6.54
C LEU A 274 22.53 -3.42 -7.72
N LYS A 275 22.93 -2.21 -8.14
CA LYS A 275 23.94 -2.03 -9.19
C LYS A 275 25.27 -2.67 -8.83
N GLN A 276 25.77 -2.47 -7.61
CA GLN A 276 27.02 -3.13 -7.17
C GLN A 276 26.87 -4.65 -7.07
N PHE A 277 25.71 -5.13 -6.62
CA PHE A 277 25.40 -6.55 -6.44
C PHE A 277 25.42 -7.29 -7.78
N VAL A 278 24.75 -6.74 -8.79
CA VAL A 278 24.76 -7.27 -10.16
C VAL A 278 26.18 -7.34 -10.72
N LEU A 279 26.97 -6.29 -10.52
CA LEU A 279 28.37 -6.21 -10.97
C LEU A 279 29.33 -7.14 -10.19
N GLY A 280 28.87 -7.81 -9.13
CA GLY A 280 29.71 -8.62 -8.25
C GLY A 280 30.72 -7.79 -7.43
N LYS A 281 30.43 -6.50 -7.22
CA LYS A 281 31.29 -5.53 -6.53
C LYS A 281 30.84 -5.23 -5.09
N THR A 282 29.91 -6.00 -4.53
CA THR A 282 29.47 -5.78 -3.16
C THR A 282 30.59 -6.07 -2.17
N LYS A 283 30.85 -5.11 -1.29
CA LYS A 283 31.78 -5.29 -0.18
C LYS A 283 31.12 -6.22 0.84
N LYS A 284 31.76 -7.36 1.10
CA LYS A 284 31.34 -8.38 2.07
C LYS A 284 30.90 -7.71 3.38
N PRO A 285 29.67 -7.91 3.87
CA PRO A 285 29.41 -7.64 5.28
C PRO A 285 30.28 -8.61 6.10
N PRO A 286 30.93 -8.15 7.19
CA PRO A 286 31.59 -9.07 8.11
C PRO A 286 30.50 -9.88 8.82
N LEU A 287 30.15 -11.04 8.26
CA LEU A 287 29.39 -12.06 8.95
C LEU A 287 30.40 -12.97 9.64
N GLU A 288 30.48 -12.88 10.96
CA GLU A 288 31.22 -13.84 11.78
C GLU A 288 30.52 -15.21 11.69
N GLY A 289 31.22 -16.19 11.11
CA GLY A 289 30.89 -17.60 11.21
C GLY A 289 30.12 -18.21 10.04
N GLY A 290 30.80 -19.09 9.28
CA GLY A 290 30.14 -20.20 8.57
C GLY A 290 30.10 -20.15 7.04
N ALA A 291 31.09 -20.80 6.41
CA ALA A 291 31.09 -21.64 5.20
C ALA A 291 30.13 -21.43 3.99
N HIS A 292 29.51 -20.28 3.77
CA HIS A 292 28.93 -19.91 2.46
C HIS A 292 29.32 -18.45 2.11
N GLN A 293 30.60 -18.27 1.79
CA GLN A 293 31.27 -16.96 1.74
C GLN A 293 30.95 -16.08 0.51
N ASP A 294 30.16 -16.59 -0.45
CA ASP A 294 29.86 -15.92 -1.73
C ASP A 294 28.40 -15.47 -1.88
N ILE A 295 27.57 -15.65 -0.86
CA ILE A 295 26.12 -15.39 -0.94
C ILE A 295 25.76 -14.32 0.09
N GLU A 296 25.50 -13.09 -0.37
CA GLU A 296 24.88 -12.07 0.46
C GLU A 296 23.38 -12.38 0.65
N PHE A 297 23.08 -13.44 1.40
CA PHE A 297 21.71 -13.78 1.77
C PHE A 297 21.06 -12.59 2.49
N GLY A 298 19.86 -12.21 2.03
CA GLY A 298 19.10 -11.12 2.63
C GLY A 298 19.69 -9.72 2.48
N ALA A 299 20.61 -9.49 1.53
CA ALA A 299 21.22 -8.17 1.26
C ALA A 299 20.20 -7.03 1.07
N PHE A 300 19.00 -7.38 0.61
CA PHE A 300 17.92 -6.45 0.32
C PHE A 300 16.76 -6.51 1.32
N ASN A 301 16.78 -7.39 2.33
CA ASN A 301 15.63 -7.64 3.20
C ASN A 301 15.13 -6.36 3.89
N ALA A 302 16.04 -5.53 4.41
CA ALA A 302 15.67 -4.25 5.04
C ALA A 302 15.04 -3.28 4.03
N TYR A 303 15.58 -3.22 2.81
CA TYR A 303 15.06 -2.35 1.74
C TYR A 303 13.71 -2.84 1.22
N ILE A 304 13.51 -4.15 1.07
CA ILE A 304 12.22 -4.75 0.68
C ILE A 304 11.19 -4.54 1.80
N ALA A 305 11.58 -4.69 3.07
CA ALA A 305 10.67 -4.55 4.21
C ALA A 305 10.05 -3.15 4.35
N LEU A 306 10.76 -2.10 3.95
CA LEU A 306 10.22 -0.73 3.85
C LEU A 306 9.91 -0.32 2.40
N GLY A 307 9.99 -1.27 1.47
CA GLY A 307 9.76 -1.10 0.03
C GLY A 307 10.54 0.05 -0.58
N CYS A 308 11.78 0.27 -0.12
CA CYS A 308 12.77 1.14 -0.77
C CYS A 308 13.23 0.57 -2.13
N ILE A 309 13.00 -0.73 -2.37
CA ILE A 309 13.22 -1.38 -3.67
C ILE A 309 12.17 -2.47 -3.85
N SER A 310 11.63 -2.63 -5.07
CA SER A 310 10.65 -3.67 -5.33
C SER A 310 11.29 -5.03 -5.60
N PRO A 311 10.58 -6.14 -5.28
CA PRO A 311 11.00 -7.48 -5.69
C PRO A 311 11.20 -7.59 -7.21
N ARG A 312 10.31 -6.97 -8.00
CA ARG A 312 10.36 -7.00 -9.47
C ARG A 312 11.61 -6.33 -10.03
N ARG A 313 12.04 -5.20 -9.43
CA ARG A 313 13.27 -4.50 -9.86
C ARG A 313 14.52 -5.34 -9.57
N ILE A 314 14.60 -5.95 -8.38
CA ILE A 314 15.70 -6.88 -8.06
C ILE A 314 15.70 -8.05 -9.05
N TYR A 315 14.54 -8.67 -9.27
CA TYR A 315 14.39 -9.81 -10.17
C TYR A 315 14.82 -9.47 -11.60
N GLU A 316 14.34 -8.36 -12.17
CA GLU A 316 14.70 -7.93 -13.52
C GLU A 316 16.22 -7.78 -13.69
N ASN A 317 16.85 -7.00 -12.81
CA ASN A 317 18.29 -6.74 -12.88
C ASN A 317 19.12 -8.03 -12.70
N VAL A 318 18.74 -8.91 -11.77
CA VAL A 318 19.43 -10.17 -11.54
C VAL A 318 19.25 -11.14 -12.71
N MET A 319 18.03 -11.23 -13.26
CA MET A 319 17.73 -12.13 -14.37
C MET A 319 18.36 -11.68 -15.68
N LYS A 320 18.57 -10.37 -15.86
CA LYS A 320 19.20 -9.77 -17.03
C LYS A 320 20.73 -9.85 -16.97
N ASP A 321 21.33 -9.42 -15.86
CA ASP A 321 22.76 -9.08 -15.82
C ASP A 321 23.62 -10.08 -15.03
N VAL A 322 23.01 -11.04 -14.30
CA VAL A 322 23.76 -12.09 -13.57
C VAL A 322 23.68 -13.42 -14.33
N SER A 323 24.83 -14.09 -14.49
CA SER A 323 24.92 -15.39 -15.18
C SER A 323 23.90 -16.42 -14.67
N LYS A 324 23.32 -17.22 -15.57
CA LYS A 324 22.38 -18.32 -15.26
C LYS A 324 22.97 -19.38 -14.34
N ALA A 325 24.28 -19.61 -14.42
CA ALA A 325 24.99 -20.58 -13.56
C ALA A 325 25.36 -20.02 -12.18
N SER A 326 25.09 -18.73 -11.91
CA SER A 326 25.48 -18.09 -10.66
C SER A 326 24.57 -18.49 -9.51
N MET A 327 25.17 -18.98 -8.41
CA MET A 327 24.45 -19.24 -7.16
C MET A 327 23.76 -17.99 -6.62
N ARG A 328 24.36 -16.80 -6.81
CA ARG A 328 23.75 -15.52 -6.44
C ARG A 328 22.40 -15.30 -7.12
N ARG A 329 22.30 -15.62 -8.42
CA ARG A 329 21.05 -15.52 -9.17
C ARG A 329 20.01 -16.48 -8.61
N TYR A 330 20.39 -17.74 -8.40
CA TYR A 330 19.50 -18.75 -7.85
C TYR A 330 18.97 -18.36 -6.47
N CYS A 331 19.87 -18.03 -5.52
CA CYS A 331 19.49 -17.65 -4.17
C CYS A 331 18.61 -16.40 -4.13
N THR A 332 18.93 -15.36 -4.92
CA THR A 332 18.06 -14.18 -4.98
C THR A 332 16.67 -14.50 -5.53
N CYS A 333 16.56 -15.29 -6.60
CA CYS A 333 15.25 -15.69 -7.11
C CYS A 333 14.47 -16.50 -6.07
N PHE A 334 15.13 -17.44 -5.40
CA PHE A 334 14.53 -18.23 -4.33
C PHE A 334 14.05 -17.35 -3.16
N ASP A 335 14.87 -16.42 -2.68
CA ASP A 335 14.53 -15.52 -1.57
C ASP A 335 13.31 -14.65 -1.92
N LEU A 336 13.23 -14.12 -3.15
CA LEU A 336 12.08 -13.32 -3.60
C LEU A 336 10.81 -14.18 -3.72
N GLN A 337 10.91 -15.40 -4.27
CA GLN A 337 9.77 -16.33 -4.36
C GLN A 337 9.30 -16.79 -2.97
N LEU A 338 10.23 -17.01 -2.04
CA LEU A 338 9.92 -17.37 -0.66
C LEU A 338 9.18 -16.23 0.06
N ALA A 339 9.58 -14.98 -0.17
CA ALA A 339 8.88 -13.82 0.40
C ALA A 339 7.43 -13.71 -0.11
N ASP A 340 7.20 -13.96 -1.40
CA ASP A 340 5.87 -14.03 -1.99
C ASP A 340 5.07 -15.21 -1.44
N PHE A 341 5.67 -16.41 -1.37
CA PHE A 341 5.04 -17.60 -0.80
C PHE A 341 4.50 -17.33 0.61
N LEU A 342 5.33 -16.76 1.50
CA LEU A 342 4.93 -16.45 2.87
C LEU A 342 3.79 -15.41 2.91
N THR A 343 3.86 -14.41 2.03
CA THR A 343 2.83 -13.37 1.91
C THR A 343 1.50 -13.96 1.42
N PHE A 344 1.54 -14.86 0.43
CA PHE A 344 0.34 -15.48 -0.14
C PHE A 344 -0.25 -16.54 0.80
N LEU A 345 0.59 -17.26 1.54
CA LEU A 345 0.14 -18.20 2.56
C LEU A 345 -0.59 -17.48 3.69
N GLU A 346 -0.06 -16.35 4.16
CA GLU A 346 -0.74 -15.53 5.16
C GLU A 346 -2.08 -14.99 4.63
N PHE A 347 -2.11 -14.54 3.37
CA PHE A 347 -3.35 -14.14 2.72
C PHE A 347 -4.38 -15.28 2.66
N LYS A 348 -3.96 -16.50 2.26
CA LYS A 348 -4.82 -17.70 2.27
C LYS A 348 -5.37 -17.98 3.67
N ARG A 349 -4.57 -17.84 4.73
CA ARG A 349 -5.02 -18.04 6.11
C ARG A 349 -6.10 -17.04 6.53
N LEU A 350 -5.92 -15.77 6.18
CA LEU A 350 -6.82 -14.71 6.59
C LEU A 350 -8.17 -14.76 5.86
N GLU A 351 -8.17 -15.11 4.57
CA GLU A 351 -9.41 -15.22 3.77
C GLU A 351 -10.07 -16.62 3.88
N HIS A 352 -9.30 -17.67 4.18
CA HIS A 352 -9.78 -19.05 4.32
C HIS A 352 -9.26 -19.75 5.60
N PRO A 353 -9.68 -19.31 6.80
CA PRO A 353 -9.13 -19.79 8.08
C PRO A 353 -9.35 -21.29 8.35
N LYS A 354 -10.30 -21.94 7.66
CA LYS A 354 -10.54 -23.38 7.78
C LYS A 354 -9.62 -24.23 6.88
N ALA A 355 -8.92 -23.62 5.92
CA ALA A 355 -8.14 -24.33 4.90
C ALA A 355 -6.70 -24.66 5.35
N VAL A 356 -6.13 -23.91 6.29
CA VAL A 356 -4.72 -24.06 6.68
C VAL A 356 -4.62 -24.68 8.07
N ARG A 357 -4.33 -25.99 8.13
CA ARG A 357 -4.05 -26.71 9.39
C ARG A 357 -2.56 -27.01 9.51
N GLY A 358 -1.94 -26.62 10.62
CA GLY A 358 -0.71 -27.28 11.10
C GLY A 358 0.63 -26.55 10.95
N LEU A 359 0.66 -25.24 10.68
CA LEU A 359 1.89 -24.45 10.71
C LEU A 359 1.82 -23.35 11.78
N PRO A 360 2.92 -23.06 12.51
CA PRO A 360 2.93 -22.05 13.55
C PRO A 360 2.59 -20.66 12.99
N ALA A 361 1.93 -19.84 13.82
CA ALA A 361 1.69 -18.44 13.52
C ALA A 361 3.05 -17.72 13.31
N PRO A 362 3.15 -16.78 12.35
CA PRO A 362 4.35 -15.97 12.23
C PRO A 362 4.53 -15.11 13.49
N ILE A 363 5.77 -15.04 13.99
CA ILE A 363 6.18 -14.21 15.13
C ILE A 363 6.16 -12.73 14.75
#